data_AF-A0A9N9EE80-F1
#
_entry.id   AF-A0A9N9EE80-F1
#
_cell.length_a   1.000
_cell.length_b   1.000
_cell.length_c   1.000
_cell.angle_alpha   90.00
_cell.angle_beta   90.00
_cell.angle_gamma   90.00
#
_symmetry.space_group_name_H-M   'P 1'
#
loop_
_entity.id
_entity.type
_entity.pdbx_description
1 polymer ?
#
loop_
_entity_poly.entity_id
_entity_poly.type
_entity_poly.pdbx_seq_one_letter_code
_entity_poly.pdbx_strand_id
1 'polypeptide(L)'
;SRLYIRLALDIERRVRYATGTCHLLIASKAKKRLAPHLKEIIAVWIISLFDQSKDVSRIATEAFETVFLEEKRIEVLQFCQSEIVDFIIDVILHKAPETLSDPRFISKEDMAAKYARVVSSSYYALSFLI
;
A
#
# COMPACT_ATOMS: atom_id res chain seq x y z
N SER A 1 -3.00 10.56 -6.21
CA SER A 1 -2.33 9.66 -5.24
C SER A 1 -2.85 9.78 -3.81
N ARG A 2 -2.90 10.98 -3.20
CA ARG A 2 -3.23 11.16 -1.76
C ARG A 2 -4.50 10.47 -1.27
N LEU A 3 -5.58 10.49 -2.05
CA LEU A 3 -6.83 9.80 -1.70
C LEU A 3 -6.66 8.28 -1.67
N TYR A 4 -5.99 7.70 -2.67
CA TYR A 4 -5.69 6.27 -2.72
C TYR A 4 -4.88 5.84 -1.49
N ILE A 5 -3.80 6.56 -1.18
CA ILE A 5 -2.96 6.28 0.00
C ILE A 5 -3.81 6.24 1.27
N ARG A 6 -4.66 7.26 1.48
CA ARG A 6 -5.49 7.33 2.68
C ARG A 6 -6.46 6.16 2.79
N LEU A 7 -7.14 5.80 1.70
CA LEU A 7 -8.15 4.75 1.70
C LEU A 7 -7.55 3.34 1.72
N ALA A 8 -6.40 3.14 1.08
CA ALA A 8 -5.66 1.87 1.11
C ALA A 8 -5.08 1.58 2.50
N LEU A 9 -4.88 2.60 3.34
CA LEU A 9 -4.44 2.46 4.73
C LEU A 9 -5.58 2.59 5.74
N ASP A 10 -6.84 2.64 5.30
CA ASP A 10 -7.99 2.88 6.17
C ASP A 10 -8.11 1.80 7.27
N ILE A 11 -8.59 2.18 8.46
CA ILE A 11 -8.80 1.21 9.55
C ILE A 11 -9.78 0.11 9.11
N GLU A 12 -10.84 0.49 8.38
CA GLU A 12 -11.89 -0.41 7.93
C GLU A 12 -11.39 -1.31 6.79
N ARG A 13 -11.38 -2.62 7.05
CA ARG A 13 -11.04 -3.63 6.02
C ARG A 13 -11.84 -3.44 4.74
N ARG A 14 -13.14 -3.16 4.86
CA ARG A 14 -14.04 -2.99 3.71
C ARG A 14 -13.64 -1.81 2.83
N VAL A 15 -13.16 -0.72 3.43
CA VAL A 15 -12.65 0.45 2.69
C VAL A 15 -11.37 0.10 1.94
N ARG A 16 -10.44 -0.60 2.60
CA ARG A 16 -9.20 -1.07 1.96
C ARG A 16 -9.48 -2.03 0.79
N TYR A 17 -10.36 -3.00 1.01
CA TYR A 17 -10.77 -3.95 -0.03
C TYR A 17 -11.40 -3.25 -1.23
N ALA A 18 -12.39 -2.38 -1.00
CA ALA A 18 -13.03 -1.61 -2.08
C ALA A 18 -12.02 -0.72 -2.82
N THR A 19 -11.06 -0.12 -2.11
CA THR A 19 -9.97 0.66 -2.69
C THR A 19 -9.10 -0.20 -3.59
N GLY A 20 -8.73 -1.40 -3.15
CA GLY A 20 -7.98 -2.38 -3.94
C GLY A 20 -8.74 -2.80 -5.20
N THR A 21 -10.04 -3.09 -5.09
CA THR A 21 -10.90 -3.42 -6.24
C THR A 21 -10.99 -2.29 -7.25
N CYS A 22 -11.24 -1.05 -6.78
CA CYS A 22 -11.23 0.12 -7.66
C CYS A 22 -9.86 0.33 -8.30
N HIS A 23 -8.78 0.12 -7.55
CA HIS A 23 -7.42 0.26 -8.04
C HIS A 23 -7.10 -0.75 -9.15
N LEU A 24 -7.45 -2.03 -8.98
CA LEU A 24 -7.34 -3.07 -10.01
C LEU A 24 -8.03 -2.65 -11.32
N LEU A 25 -9.28 -2.17 -11.22
CA LEU A 25 -10.05 -1.73 -12.40
C LEU A 25 -9.40 -0.52 -13.09
N ILE A 26 -8.93 0.47 -12.33
CA ILE A 26 -8.28 1.65 -12.88
C ILE A 26 -6.94 1.28 -13.53
N ALA A 27 -6.10 0.54 -12.80
CA ALA A 27 -4.75 0.24 -13.24
C ALA A 27 -4.72 -0.66 -14.49
N SER A 28 -5.63 -1.64 -14.57
CA SER A 28 -5.81 -2.50 -15.76
C SER A 28 -6.23 -1.71 -17.01
N LYS A 29 -6.98 -0.61 -16.85
CA LYS A 29 -7.40 0.27 -17.96
C LYS A 29 -6.40 1.39 -18.27
N ALA A 30 -5.64 1.83 -17.26
CA ALA A 30 -4.66 2.90 -17.42
C ALA A 30 -3.45 2.44 -18.26
N LYS A 31 -2.99 1.20 -18.09
CA LYS A 31 -1.80 0.65 -18.77
C LYS A 31 -0.62 1.62 -18.62
N LYS A 32 0.06 1.99 -19.72
CA LYS A 32 1.19 2.93 -19.74
C LYS A 32 0.87 4.31 -19.15
N ARG A 33 -0.40 4.71 -19.06
CA ARG A 33 -0.82 5.98 -18.44
C ARG A 33 -0.69 5.98 -16.91
N LEU A 34 -0.42 4.83 -16.29
CA LEU A 34 -0.12 4.76 -14.87
C LEU A 34 1.30 5.25 -14.54
N ALA A 35 2.23 5.17 -15.51
CA ALA A 35 3.65 5.44 -15.28
C ALA A 35 3.95 6.80 -14.62
N PRO A 36 3.32 7.92 -15.02
CA PRO A 36 3.56 9.23 -14.39
C PRO A 36 3.16 9.29 -12.91
N HIS A 37 2.25 8.42 -12.46
CA HIS A 37 1.71 8.42 -11.10
C HIS A 37 2.25 7.26 -10.25
N LEU A 38 3.02 6.35 -10.84
CA LEU A 38 3.42 5.10 -10.21
C LEU A 38 4.20 5.35 -8.92
N LYS A 39 5.22 6.20 -8.97
CA LYS A 39 6.06 6.56 -7.83
C LYS A 39 5.28 7.13 -6.64
N GLU A 40 4.14 7.79 -6.89
CA GLU A 40 3.31 8.36 -5.83
C GLU A 40 2.41 7.33 -5.12
N ILE A 41 2.20 6.14 -5.69
CA ILE A 41 1.26 5.14 -5.16
C ILE A 41 1.90 3.80 -4.84
N ILE A 42 3.05 3.50 -5.47
CA ILE A 42 3.65 2.17 -5.46
C ILE A 42 4.05 1.72 -4.05
N ALA A 43 4.56 2.61 -3.20
CA ALA A 43 4.92 2.25 -1.84
C ALA A 43 3.72 1.66 -1.05
N VAL A 44 2.59 2.36 -1.08
CA VAL A 44 1.35 1.90 -0.42
C VAL A 44 0.78 0.66 -1.09
N TRP A 45 0.90 0.57 -2.41
CA TRP A 45 0.49 -0.63 -3.14
C TRP A 45 1.31 -1.85 -2.70
N ILE A 46 2.64 -1.75 -2.66
CA ILE A 46 3.53 -2.86 -2.27
C ILE A 46 3.26 -3.31 -0.84
N ILE A 47 3.11 -2.41 0.14
CA ILE A 47 2.76 -2.85 1.49
C ILE A 47 1.36 -3.48 1.55
N SER A 48 0.43 -3.10 0.65
CA SER A 48 -0.92 -3.68 0.61
C SER A 48 -0.93 -5.14 0.15
N LEU A 49 0.10 -5.62 -0.58
CA LEU A 49 0.27 -7.05 -0.89
C LEU A 49 0.42 -7.89 0.39
N PHE A 50 0.84 -7.25 1.49
CA PHE A 50 1.08 -7.89 2.78
C PHE A 50 0.09 -7.42 3.85
N ASP A 51 -1.12 -6.99 3.46
CA ASP A 51 -2.21 -6.77 4.41
C ASP A 51 -2.57 -8.10 5.10
N GLN A 52 -2.77 -8.03 6.41
CA GLN A 52 -3.09 -9.15 7.28
C GLN A 52 -4.47 -9.73 6.95
N SER A 53 -5.33 -8.95 6.28
CA SER A 53 -6.56 -9.44 5.70
C SER A 53 -6.29 -10.08 4.33
N LYS A 54 -6.55 -11.39 4.23
CA LYS A 54 -6.28 -12.20 3.03
C LYS A 54 -7.00 -11.70 1.77
N ASP A 55 -8.19 -11.12 1.92
CA ASP A 55 -8.95 -10.55 0.80
C ASP A 55 -8.31 -9.26 0.26
N VAL A 56 -7.80 -8.41 1.15
CA VAL A 56 -7.10 -7.16 0.81
C VAL A 56 -5.74 -7.45 0.16
N SER A 57 -4.93 -8.34 0.75
CA SER A 57 -3.66 -8.75 0.15
C SER A 57 -3.86 -9.40 -1.21
N ARG A 58 -4.82 -10.32 -1.33
CA ARG A 58 -5.12 -10.97 -2.61
C ARG A 58 -5.51 -9.98 -3.69
N ILE A 59 -6.39 -9.00 -3.42
CA ILE A 59 -6.79 -8.03 -4.44
C ILE A 59 -5.66 -7.07 -4.81
N ALA A 60 -4.80 -6.71 -3.85
CA ALA A 60 -3.62 -5.86 -4.11
C ALA A 60 -2.59 -6.60 -4.98
N THR A 61 -2.34 -7.89 -4.70
CA THR A 61 -1.51 -8.78 -5.53
C THR A 61 -2.12 -8.92 -6.92
N GLU A 62 -3.40 -9.26 -7.02
CA GLU A 62 -4.10 -9.39 -8.30
C GLU A 62 -3.98 -8.11 -9.15
N ALA A 63 -4.13 -6.93 -8.53
CA ALA A 63 -3.89 -5.66 -9.21
C ALA A 63 -2.47 -5.55 -9.75
N PHE A 64 -1.46 -5.87 -8.93
CA PHE A 64 -0.06 -5.75 -9.31
C PHE A 64 0.28 -6.68 -10.46
N GLU A 65 -0.15 -7.94 -10.37
CA GLU A 65 0.07 -8.98 -11.37
C GLU A 65 -0.69 -8.74 -12.67
N THR A 66 -1.85 -8.07 -12.62
CA THR A 66 -2.62 -7.67 -13.81
C THR A 66 -1.90 -6.56 -14.60
N VAL A 67 -1.20 -5.67 -13.89
CA VAL A 67 -0.56 -4.49 -14.50
C VAL A 67 0.86 -4.81 -14.95
N PHE A 68 1.58 -5.65 -14.20
CA PHE A 68 2.98 -6.01 -14.45
C PHE A 68 3.12 -7.50 -14.74
N LEU A 69 3.49 -7.80 -15.99
CA LEU A 69 3.90 -9.14 -16.41
C LEU A 69 5.04 -9.65 -15.52
N GLU A 70 5.11 -10.96 -15.31
CA GLU A 70 6.03 -11.60 -14.38
C GLU A 70 7.49 -11.15 -14.58
N GLU A 71 7.94 -11.12 -15.83
CA GLU A 71 9.27 -10.70 -16.24
C GLU A 71 9.56 -9.21 -16.02
N LYS A 72 8.53 -8.38 -15.76
CA LYS A 72 8.63 -6.93 -15.51
C LYS A 72 8.48 -6.54 -14.05
N ARG A 73 8.09 -7.46 -13.17
CA ARG A 73 7.84 -7.17 -11.75
C ARG A 73 9.11 -6.71 -11.03
N ILE A 74 10.22 -7.42 -11.22
CA ILE A 74 11.50 -7.06 -10.62
C ILE A 74 11.98 -5.69 -11.11
N GLU A 75 11.89 -5.43 -12.42
CA GLU A 75 12.29 -4.14 -13.01
C GLU A 75 11.50 -2.97 -12.41
N VAL A 76 10.19 -3.13 -12.19
CA VAL A 76 9.37 -2.08 -11.60
C VAL A 76 9.69 -1.84 -10.12
N LEU A 77 9.98 -2.91 -9.36
CA LEU A 77 10.37 -2.82 -7.96
C LEU A 77 11.73 -2.13 -7.82
N GLN A 78 12.69 -2.44 -8.69
CA GLN A 78 13.99 -1.77 -8.75
C GLN A 78 13.84 -0.29 -9.14
N PHE A 79 13.00 0.00 -10.14
CA PHE A 79 12.75 1.38 -10.58
C PHE A 79 12.12 2.28 -9.50
N CYS A 80 11.31 1.70 -8.62
CA CYS A 80 10.62 2.41 -7.54
C CYS A 80 11.22 2.13 -6.14
N GLN A 81 12.39 1.51 -6.07
CA GLN A 81 12.92 0.98 -4.81
C GLN A 81 13.08 2.08 -3.76
N SER A 82 13.64 3.23 -4.15
CA SER A 82 13.80 4.40 -3.28
C SER A 82 12.48 4.83 -2.66
N GLU A 83 11.43 5.00 -3.46
CA GLU A 83 10.14 5.47 -2.99
C GLU A 83 9.47 4.47 -2.04
N ILE A 84 9.64 3.17 -2.29
CA ILE A 84 9.10 2.12 -1.41
C ILE A 84 9.87 2.09 -0.09
N VAL A 85 11.20 2.10 -0.13
CA VAL A 85 12.06 2.04 1.06
C VAL A 85 11.92 3.32 1.90
N ASP A 86 11.90 4.49 1.30
CA ASP A 86 11.73 5.77 2.02
C ASP A 86 10.40 5.83 2.76
N PHE A 87 9.32 5.35 2.13
CA PHE A 87 8.01 5.24 2.78
C PHE A 87 8.05 4.25 3.96
N ILE A 88 8.66 3.08 3.78
CA ILE A 88 8.79 2.08 4.85
C ILE A 88 9.61 2.64 6.03
N ILE A 89 10.71 3.34 5.75
CA ILE A 89 11.55 3.99 6.76
C ILE A 89 10.75 5.06 7.51
N ASP A 90 9.98 5.90 6.81
CA ASP A 90 9.09 6.88 7.43
C ASP A 90 8.07 6.21 8.36
N VAL A 91 7.40 5.14 7.89
CA VAL A 91 6.44 4.37 8.69
C VAL A 91 7.08 3.78 9.95
N ILE A 92 8.25 3.15 9.83
CA ILE A 92 8.86 2.39 10.93
C ILE A 92 9.55 3.32 11.94
N LEU A 93 10.27 4.34 11.47
CA LEU A 93 11.13 5.16 12.33
C LEU A 93 10.48 6.48 12.77
N HIS A 94 9.50 6.99 12.02
CA HIS A 94 9.00 8.36 12.22
C HIS A 94 7.49 8.45 12.48
N LYS A 95 6.71 7.40 12.19
CA LYS A 95 5.28 7.39 12.50
C LYS A 95 4.99 6.83 13.89
N ALA A 96 3.94 7.37 14.48
CA ALA A 96 3.23 6.88 15.65
C ALA A 96 1.72 6.77 15.32
N PRO A 97 0.90 6.06 16.14
CA PRO A 97 -0.55 5.93 15.92
C PRO A 97 -1.26 7.25 15.62
N GLU A 98 -0.92 8.32 16.33
CA GLU A 98 -1.52 9.66 16.25
C GLU A 98 -1.05 10.46 15.02
N THR A 99 0.04 10.05 14.38
CA THR A 99 0.55 10.69 13.15
C THR A 99 0.03 10.02 11.89
N LEU A 100 -0.39 8.75 11.99
CA LEU A 100 -0.94 7.97 10.89
C LEU A 100 -2.48 8.06 10.81
N SER A 101 -3.11 8.60 11.85
CA SER A 101 -4.55 8.74 12.01
C SER A 101 -4.90 10.09 12.60
N ASP A 102 -6.14 10.53 12.44
CA ASP A 102 -6.60 11.78 13.05
C ASP A 102 -7.24 11.46 14.42
N PRO A 103 -6.61 11.85 15.55
CA PRO A 103 -7.10 11.50 16.89
C PRO A 103 -8.44 12.17 17.23
N ARG A 104 -8.92 13.11 16.41
CA ARG A 104 -10.25 13.74 16.57
C ARG A 104 -11.39 12.83 16.12
N PHE A 105 -11.10 11.89 15.23
CA PHE A 105 -12.11 11.06 14.57
C PHE A 105 -11.93 9.56 14.80
N ILE A 106 -10.73 9.12 15.19
CA ILE A 106 -10.37 7.70 15.33
C ILE A 106 -10.06 7.40 16.80
N SER A 107 -10.62 6.30 17.31
CA SER A 107 -10.38 5.86 18.69
C SER A 107 -8.90 5.48 18.90
N LYS A 108 -8.40 5.55 20.14
CA LYS A 108 -7.01 5.17 20.46
C LYS A 108 -6.71 3.72 20.05
N GLU A 109 -7.66 2.82 20.27
CA GLU A 109 -7.56 1.42 19.91
C GLU A 109 -7.45 1.23 18.39
N ASP A 110 -8.31 1.90 17.63
CA ASP A 110 -8.29 1.86 16.16
C ASP A 110 -7.01 2.46 15.58
N MET A 111 -6.51 3.56 16.16
CA MET A 111 -5.23 4.14 15.75
C MET A 111 -4.07 3.17 15.97
N ALA A 112 -4.01 2.52 17.13
CA ALA A 112 -3.00 1.52 17.45
C ALA A 112 -3.11 0.30 16.52
N ALA A 113 -4.32 -0.19 16.27
CA ALA A 113 -4.58 -1.32 15.38
C ALA A 113 -4.15 -1.00 13.94
N LYS A 114 -4.50 0.18 13.42
CA LYS A 114 -4.05 0.63 12.10
C LYS A 114 -2.53 0.75 12.04
N TYR A 115 -1.90 1.36 13.04
CA TYR A 115 -0.45 1.50 13.09
C TYR A 115 0.27 0.14 13.08
N ALA A 116 -0.13 -0.76 13.97
CA ALA A 116 0.44 -2.11 14.04
C ALA A 116 0.31 -2.86 12.71
N ARG A 117 -0.85 -2.74 12.06
CA ARG A 117 -1.11 -3.32 10.73
C ARG A 117 -0.13 -2.79 9.68
N VAL A 118 -0.03 -1.45 9.57
CA VAL A 118 0.80 -0.79 8.55
C VAL A 118 2.29 -1.06 8.78
N VAL A 119 2.76 -1.07 10.03
CA VAL A 119 4.15 -1.43 10.38
C VAL A 119 4.43 -2.88 10.01
N SER A 120 3.55 -3.82 10.38
CA SER A 120 3.73 -5.24 10.05
C SER A 120 3.79 -5.46 8.52
N SER A 121 2.88 -4.84 7.76
CA SER A 121 2.91 -4.92 6.29
C SER A 121 4.17 -4.28 5.70
N SER A 122 4.70 -3.23 6.33
CA SER A 122 5.95 -2.58 5.90
C SER A 122 7.16 -3.48 6.13
N TYR A 123 7.22 -4.24 7.23
CA TYR A 123 8.29 -5.23 7.44
C TYR A 123 8.26 -6.36 6.42
N TYR A 124 7.07 -6.89 6.11
CA TYR A 124 6.95 -7.92 5.07
C TYR A 124 7.34 -7.39 3.69
N ALA A 125 6.92 -6.16 3.35
CA ALA A 125 7.34 -5.51 2.11
C ALA A 125 8.85 -5.28 2.05
N LEU A 126 9.48 -4.89 3.16
CA LEU A 126 10.93 -4.75 3.22
C LEU A 126 11.61 -6.10 2.98
N SER A 127 11.16 -7.16 3.65
CA SER A 127 11.68 -8.52 3.45
C SER A 127 11.47 -9.05 2.03
N PHE A 128 10.44 -8.56 1.32
CA PHE A 128 10.19 -8.93 -0.06
C PHE A 128 11.13 -8.21 -1.06
N LEU A 129 11.73 -7.08 -0.65
CA LEU A 129 12.62 -6.28 -1.50
C LEU A 129 14.11 -6.66 -1.37
N ILE A 130 14.48 -7.40 -0.31
CA ILE A 130 15.89 -7.74 0.02
C ILE A 130 16.21 -9.21 -0.17
#